data_AF-A0A6J7P7R9-F1
#
_entry.id   AF-A0A6J7P7R9-F1
#
_cell.length_a   1.000
_cell.length_b   1.000
_cell.length_c   1.000
_cell.angle_alpha   90.00
_cell.angle_beta   90.00
_cell.angle_gamma   90.00
#
_symmetry.space_group_name_H-M   'P 1'
#
loop_
_entity.id
_entity.type
_entity.pdbx_description
1 polymer ?
#
loop_
_entity_poly.entity_id
_entity_poly.type
_entity_poly.pdbx_seq_one_letter_code
_entity_poly.pdbx_strand_id
1 'polypeptide(L)' 'MTRIARSELHDEPLLSIDQLLAKVDAVTPDELNAAASELLDTELRLAVIGPFADESVFTG' A
#
# COMPACT_ATOMS: atom_id res chain seq x y z
N MET A 1 -11.03 7.68 15.72
CA MET A 1 -12.50 7.51 15.59
C MET A 1 -12.95 7.30 14.13
N THR A 2 -12.14 6.67 13.26
CA THR A 2 -12.44 6.57 11.81
C THR A 2 -12.51 5.12 11.30
N ARG A 3 -12.17 4.14 12.14
CA ARG A 3 -12.11 2.73 11.75
C ARG A 3 -13.49 2.08 11.65
N ILE A 4 -14.38 2.27 12.65
CA ILE A 4 -15.74 1.72 12.61
C ILE A 4 -16.55 2.33 11.46
N ALA A 5 -16.54 3.65 11.33
CA ALA A 5 -17.26 4.33 10.25
C ALA A 5 -16.79 3.90 8.85
N ARG A 6 -15.49 3.62 8.66
CA ARG A 6 -14.95 3.10 7.39
C ARG A 6 -15.35 1.64 7.17
N SER A 7 -15.32 0.80 8.21
CA SER A 7 -15.69 -0.62 8.13
C SER A 7 -17.13 -0.80 7.63
N GLU A 8 -18.08 -0.05 8.19
CA GLU A 8 -19.50 -0.13 7.83
C GLU A 8 -19.79 0.41 6.41
N LEU A 9 -19.00 1.36 5.93
CA LEU A 9 -19.16 1.94 4.59
C LEU A 9 -18.56 1.07 3.48
N HIS A 10 -17.58 0.23 3.80
CA HIS A 10 -16.85 -0.60 2.83
C HIS A 10 -17.15 -2.09 2.98
N ASP A 11 -18.10 -2.46 3.85
CA ASP A 11 -18.47 -3.85 4.16
C ASP A 11 -17.26 -4.70 4.59
N GLU A 12 -16.31 -4.06 5.27
CA GLU A 12 -15.10 -4.71 5.76
C GLU A 12 -15.34 -5.26 7.18
N PRO A 13 -14.94 -6.51 7.48
CA PRO A 13 -15.10 -7.07 8.82
C PRO A 13 -14.23 -6.30 9.82
N LEU A 14 -14.87 -5.80 10.89
CA LEU A 14 -14.19 -5.07 11.95
C LEU A 14 -13.39 -6.05 12.83
N LEU A 15 -12.12 -6.27 12.48
CA LEU A 15 -11.23 -7.12 13.28
C LEU A 15 -10.96 -6.51 14.67
N SER A 16 -10.90 -7.37 15.68
CA SER A 16 -10.35 -6.98 16.98
C SER A 16 -8.87 -6.59 16.84
N ILE A 17 -8.31 -5.91 17.85
CA ILE A 17 -6.89 -5.55 17.85
C ILE A 17 -6.02 -6.81 17.77
N ASP A 18 -6.33 -7.84 18.56
CA ASP A 18 -5.57 -9.09 18.57
C ASP A 18 -5.63 -9.82 17.22
N GLN A 19 -6.81 -9.85 16.59
CA GLN A 19 -6.98 -10.46 15.27
C GLN A 19 -6.20 -9.71 14.19
N LEU A 20 -6.16 -8.37 14.27
CA LEU A 20 -5.36 -7.56 13.35
C LEU A 20 -3.87 -7.84 13.53
N LEU A 21 -3.38 -7.88 14.77
CA LEU A 21 -1.97 -8.15 15.06
C LEU A 21 -1.57 -9.55 14.60
N ALA A 22 -2.36 -10.58 14.93
CA ALA A 22 -2.11 -11.95 14.50
C ALA A 22 -2.05 -12.10 12.98
N LYS A 23 -2.89 -11.34 12.25
CA LYS A 23 -2.90 -11.35 10.78
C LYS A 23 -1.66 -10.69 10.19
N VAL A 24 -1.13 -9.65 10.82
CA VAL A 24 0.13 -9.00 10.40
C VAL A 24 1.33 -9.90 10.70
N ASP A 25 1.35 -10.53 11.88
CA ASP A 25 2.45 -11.41 12.30
C ASP A 25 2.52 -12.71 11.47
N ALA A 26 1.39 -13.13 10.87
CA ALA A 26 1.32 -14.32 10.03
C ALA A 26 1.88 -14.12 8.61
N VAL A 27 2.19 -12.88 8.20
CA VAL A 27 2.67 -12.59 6.84
C VAL A 27 4.03 -13.24 6.60
N THR A 28 4.09 -14.07 5.56
CA THR A 28 5.32 -14.77 5.16
C THR A 28 6.14 -13.98 4.12
N PRO A 29 7.45 -14.25 4.01
CA PRO A 29 8.27 -13.67 2.95
C PRO A 29 7.78 -14.03 1.54
N ASP A 30 7.22 -15.21 1.34
CA ASP A 30 6.73 -15.66 0.04
C ASP A 30 5.49 -14.88 -0.39
N GLU A 31 4.53 -14.67 0.53
CA GLU A 31 3.36 -13.81 0.30
C GLU A 31 3.76 -12.37 0.03
N LEU A 32 4.77 -11.86 0.75
CA LEU A 32 5.30 -10.52 0.53
C LEU A 32 5.91 -10.37 -0.87
N ASN A 33 6.73 -11.34 -1.29
CA ASN A 33 7.33 -11.33 -2.63
C ASN A 33 6.28 -11.45 -3.73
N ALA A 34 5.26 -12.29 -3.54
CA ALA A 34 4.15 -12.42 -4.48
C ALA A 34 3.39 -11.09 -4.64
N ALA A 35 3.03 -10.44 -3.52
CA ALA A 35 2.36 -9.14 -3.53
C ALA A 35 3.24 -8.04 -4.15
N ALA A 36 4.54 -8.05 -3.86
CA ALA A 36 5.49 -7.12 -4.46
C ALA A 36 5.56 -7.29 -5.98
N SER A 37 5.61 -8.53 -6.47
CA SER A 37 5.58 -8.81 -7.91
C SER A 37 4.29 -8.33 -8.55
N GLU A 38 3.13 -8.58 -7.94
CA GLU A 38 1.83 -8.13 -8.48
C GLU A 38 1.73 -6.61 -8.58
N LEU A 39 2.23 -5.89 -7.58
CA LEU A 39 2.07 -4.44 -7.48
C LEU A 39 3.16 -3.65 -8.22
N LEU A 40 4.38 -4.18 -8.26
CA LEU A 40 5.55 -3.47 -8.78
C LEU A 40 5.96 -3.91 -10.19
N ASP A 41 5.49 -5.06 -10.67
CA ASP A 41 5.74 -5.51 -12.05
C ASP A 41 4.74 -4.86 -13.03
N THR A 42 4.67 -3.53 -12.95
CA THR A 42 3.82 -2.69 -13.79
C THR A 42 4.58 -1.43 -14.20
N GLU A 43 4.10 -0.76 -15.24
CA GLU A 43 4.73 0.46 -15.72
C GLU A 43 4.63 1.57 -14.65
N LEU A 44 5.79 2.00 -14.14
CA LEU A 44 5.87 3.01 -13.09
C LEU A 44 5.41 4.37 -13.62
N ARG A 45 4.61 5.07 -12.81
CA ARG A 45 4.09 6.41 -13.14
C ARG A 45 4.71 7.44 -12.22
N LEU A 46 5.20 8.53 -12.80
CA LEU A 46 5.82 9.65 -12.08
C LEU A 46 5.04 10.94 -12.39
N ALA A 47 4.65 11.67 -11.35
CA ALA A 47 4.03 12.99 -11.48
C ALA A 47 4.88 14.01 -10.74
N VAL A 48 5.32 15.05 -11.45
CA VAL A 48 6.27 16.06 -10.93
C VAL A 48 5.74 17.46 -11.25
N ILE A 49 5.74 18.38 -10.26
CA ILE A 49 5.23 19.75 -10.39
C ILE A 49 6.28 20.74 -9.88
N GLY A 50 6.72 21.66 -10.75
CA GLY A 50 7.87 22.55 -10.56
C GLY A 50 7.61 23.87 -9.82
N PRO A 51 8.58 24.82 -9.87
CA PRO A 51 9.67 24.93 -10.85
C PRO A 51 10.93 24.12 -10.47
N PHE A 52 11.48 23.38 -11.42
CA PHE A 52 12.74 22.65 -11.25
C PHE A 52 13.86 23.34 -12.02
N ALA A 53 15.05 23.41 -11.40
CA ALA A 53 16.24 23.96 -12.04
C ALA A 53 16.93 22.95 -12.98
N ASP A 54 16.65 21.66 -12.81
CA ASP A 54 17.24 20.57 -13.58
C ASP A 54 16.22 19.45 -13.80
N GLU A 55 15.96 19.12 -15.07
CA GLU A 55 15.02 18.08 -15.49
C GLU A 55 15.66 16.68 -15.54
N SER A 56 17.00 16.60 -15.44
CA SER A 56 17.74 15.33 -15.48
C SER A 56 17.50 14.42 -14.27
N VAL A 57 16.79 14.91 -13.25
CA VAL A 57 16.43 14.14 -12.03
C VAL A 57 15.30 13.15 -12.30
N PHE A 58 14.50 13.37 -13.34
CA PHE A 58 13.28 12.60 -13.62
C PHE A 58 13.40 11.69 -14.85
N THR A 59 14.55 11.68 -15.50
CA THR A 59 14.86 10.81 -16.64
C THR A 59 15.77 9.67 -16.15
N GLY A 60 15.16 8.52 -15.87
CA GLY A 60 15.83 7.24 -15.70
C GLY A 60 15.81 6.44 -16.99
#